data_AF-A0A957WC44-F1
#
_entry.id   AF-A0A957WC44-F1
#
_cell.length_a   1.000
_cell.length_b   1.000
_cell.length_c   1.000
_cell.angle_alpha   90.00
_cell.angle_beta   90.00
_cell.angle_gamma   90.00
#
_symmetry.space_group_name_H-M   'P 1'
#
loop_
_entity.id
_entity.type
_entity.pdbx_description
1 polymer ?
#
loop_
_entity_poly.entity_id
_entity_poly.type
_entity_poly.pdbx_seq_one_letter_code
_entity_poly.pdbx_strand_id
1 'polypeptide(L)'
;MPTLSIDAQLLNAQLAINNALEDPDILAELSRFGYDEVKISAGKDLLTQAETLVDQQKVEYGEQYEASGALEQARQTAAQAYELPSKSPESR
;
A
#
# COMPACT_ATOMS: atom_id res chain seq x y z
N MET A 1 3.92 17.54 -14.93
CA MET A 1 2.73 16.69 -14.75
C MET A 1 2.75 16.16 -13.32
N PRO A 2 1.67 16.25 -12.54
CA PRO A 2 1.61 15.60 -11.23
C PRO A 2 1.67 14.07 -11.40
N THR A 3 2.39 13.39 -10.51
CA THR A 3 2.44 11.92 -10.48
C THR A 3 1.15 11.38 -9.85
N LEU A 4 0.51 10.43 -10.53
CA LEU A 4 -0.69 9.74 -10.01
C LEU A 4 -0.36 8.95 -8.74
N SER A 5 -1.33 8.83 -7.82
CA SER A 5 -1.21 7.89 -6.69
C SER A 5 -1.13 6.45 -7.19
N ILE A 6 -0.59 5.54 -6.37
CA ILE A 6 -0.50 4.12 -6.72
C ILE A 6 -1.89 3.56 -7.03
N ASP A 7 -2.89 3.83 -6.17
CA ASP A 7 -4.26 3.37 -6.41
C ASP A 7 -4.84 3.91 -7.73
N ALA A 8 -4.56 5.17 -8.09
CA ALA A 8 -5.01 5.75 -9.36
C ALA A 8 -4.30 5.12 -10.57
N GLN A 9 -3.02 4.76 -10.44
CA GLN A 9 -2.28 4.05 -11.50
C GLN A 9 -2.85 2.65 -11.72
N LEU A 10 -3.10 1.89 -10.65
CA LEU A 10 -3.68 0.55 -10.71
C LEU A 10 -5.09 0.58 -11.32
N LEU A 11 -5.94 1.53 -10.89
CA LEU A 11 -7.28 1.69 -11.45
C LEU A 11 -7.25 2.00 -12.96
N ASN A 12 -6.38 2.91 -13.39
CA ASN A 12 -6.26 3.25 -14.81
C ASN A 12 -5.76 2.06 -15.64
N ALA A 13 -4.82 1.28 -15.10
CA ALA A 13 -4.34 0.06 -15.75
C ALA A 13 -5.47 -0.98 -15.86
N GLN A 14 -6.25 -1.17 -14.80
CA GLN A 14 -7.40 -2.08 -14.79
C GLN A 14 -8.43 -1.72 -15.87
N LEU A 15 -8.77 -0.43 -15.97
CA LEU A 15 -9.70 0.06 -16.98
C LEU A 15 -9.16 -0.15 -18.41
N ALA A 16 -7.89 0.19 -18.64
CA ALA A 16 -7.28 0.03 -19.95
C ALA A 16 -7.23 -1.45 -20.38
N ILE A 17 -6.83 -2.35 -19.48
CA ILE A 17 -6.77 -3.79 -19.74
C ILE A 17 -8.17 -4.36 -20.00
N ASN A 18 -9.16 -4.01 -19.18
CA ASN A 18 -10.52 -4.52 -19.38
C ASN A 18 -11.11 -4.05 -20.71
N ASN A 19 -11.03 -2.74 -20.99
CA ASN A 19 -11.52 -2.20 -22.25
C ASN A 19 -10.87 -2.87 -23.46
N ALA A 20 -9.56 -3.14 -23.39
CA ALA A 20 -8.85 -3.79 -24.48
C ALA A 20 -9.19 -5.29 -24.63
N LEU A 21 -9.54 -6.00 -23.57
CA LEU A 21 -9.93 -7.42 -23.65
C LEU A 21 -11.41 -7.62 -23.97
N GLU A 22 -12.26 -6.66 -23.60
CA GLU A 22 -13.72 -6.76 -23.76
C GLU A 22 -14.23 -6.16 -25.08
N ASP A 23 -13.48 -5.24 -25.70
CA ASP A 23 -13.81 -4.62 -26.98
C ASP A 23 -12.86 -5.11 -28.09
N PRO A 24 -13.34 -5.96 -29.03
CA PRO A 24 -12.53 -6.47 -30.13
C PRO A 24 -11.96 -5.40 -31.06
N ASP A 25 -12.65 -4.25 -31.22
CA ASP A 25 -12.19 -3.17 -32.09
C ASP A 25 -10.99 -2.44 -31.45
N ILE A 26 -11.05 -2.23 -30.13
CA ILE A 26 -9.91 -1.68 -29.36
C ILE A 26 -8.73 -2.65 -29.39
N LEU A 27 -8.98 -3.95 -29.18
CA LEU A 27 -7.93 -4.98 -29.24
C LEU A 27 -7.25 -5.02 -30.61
N ALA A 28 -8.04 -4.92 -31.69
CA ALA A 28 -7.51 -4.92 -33.05
C ALA A 28 -6.59 -3.72 -33.29
N GLU A 29 -6.96 -2.53 -32.85
CA GLU A 29 -6.12 -1.34 -32.97
C GLU A 29 -4.85 -1.43 -32.13
N LEU A 30 -4.94 -1.90 -30.87
CA LEU A 30 -3.78 -2.10 -30.00
C LEU A 30 -2.82 -3.17 -30.52
N SER A 31 -3.34 -4.22 -31.14
CA SER A 31 -2.55 -5.29 -31.76
C SER A 31 -1.64 -4.76 -32.87
N ARG A 32 -2.06 -3.70 -33.59
CA ARG A 32 -1.22 -3.03 -34.60
C ARG A 32 0.03 -2.37 -34.01
N PHE A 33 0.00 -2.04 -32.72
CA PHE A 33 1.13 -1.52 -31.96
C PHE A 33 1.86 -2.62 -31.15
N GLY A 34 1.50 -3.90 -31.36
CA GLY A 34 2.13 -5.03 -30.68
C GLY A 34 1.63 -5.25 -29.25
N TYR A 35 0.42 -4.80 -28.94
CA TYR A 35 -0.33 -5.14 -27.72
C TYR A 35 -1.51 -6.03 -28.10
N ASP A 36 -1.20 -7.29 -28.38
CA ASP A 36 -2.18 -8.34 -28.63
C ASP A 36 -2.76 -8.90 -27.32
N GLU A 37 -3.74 -9.80 -27.44
CA GLU A 37 -4.42 -10.41 -26.29
C GLU A 37 -3.45 -11.07 -25.32
N VAL A 38 -2.40 -11.72 -25.84
CA VAL A 38 -1.37 -12.39 -25.03
C VAL A 38 -0.63 -11.38 -24.16
N LYS A 39 -0.18 -10.27 -24.75
CA LYS A 39 0.56 -9.24 -24.02
C LYS A 39 -0.32 -8.48 -23.04
N ILE A 40 -1.57 -8.22 -23.39
CA ILE A 40 -2.53 -7.55 -22.49
C ILE A 40 -2.90 -8.46 -21.32
N SER A 41 -3.06 -9.76 -21.57
CA SER A 41 -3.27 -10.76 -20.50
C SER A 41 -2.06 -10.87 -19.57
N ALA A 42 -0.84 -10.85 -20.09
CA ALA A 42 0.36 -10.77 -19.25
C ALA A 42 0.39 -9.48 -18.41
N GLY A 43 -0.10 -8.36 -18.96
CA GLY A 43 -0.30 -7.12 -18.21
C GLY A 43 -1.32 -7.26 -17.08
N LYS A 44 -2.39 -8.04 -17.28
CA LYS A 44 -3.39 -8.36 -16.25
C LYS A 44 -2.77 -9.14 -15.08
N ASP A 45 -1.92 -10.12 -15.38
CA ASP A 45 -1.22 -10.89 -14.35
C ASP A 45 -0.27 -10.01 -13.53
N LEU A 46 0.41 -9.05 -14.17
CA LEU A 46 1.25 -8.08 -13.48
C LEU A 46 0.43 -7.11 -12.62
N LEU A 47 -0.75 -6.69 -13.10
CA LEU A 47 -1.66 -5.85 -12.33
C LEU A 47 -2.12 -6.55 -11.06
N THR A 48 -2.57 -7.80 -11.16
CA THR A 48 -2.99 -8.59 -9.98
C THR A 48 -1.85 -8.79 -8.97
N GLN A 49 -0.62 -9.00 -9.43
CA GLN A 49 0.55 -9.06 -8.56
C GLN A 49 0.80 -7.70 -7.87
N ALA A 50 0.70 -6.60 -8.61
CA ALA A 50 0.90 -5.27 -8.04
C ALA A 50 -0.16 -4.92 -7.00
N GLU A 51 -1.42 -5.25 -7.24
CA GLU A 51 -2.52 -5.09 -6.27
C GLU A 51 -2.24 -5.87 -4.98
N THR A 52 -1.82 -7.13 -5.11
CA THR A 52 -1.45 -7.97 -3.97
C THR A 52 -0.33 -7.34 -3.14
N LEU A 53 0.71 -6.82 -3.79
CA LEU A 53 1.84 -6.17 -3.11
C LEU A 53 1.43 -4.87 -2.41
N VAL A 54 0.54 -4.09 -3.02
CA VAL A 54 0.03 -2.84 -2.42
C VAL A 54 -0.84 -3.14 -1.21
N ASP A 55 -1.69 -4.16 -1.27
CA ASP A 55 -2.49 -4.58 -0.13
C ASP A 55 -1.61 -5.09 1.01
N GLN A 56 -0.57 -5.87 0.69
CA GLN A 56 0.42 -6.30 1.69
C GLN A 56 1.12 -5.10 2.34
N GLN A 57 1.58 -4.13 1.53
CA GLN A 57 2.21 -2.90 2.06
C GLN A 57 1.28 -2.15 3.01
N LYS A 58 -0.02 -2.04 2.67
CA LYS A 58 -1.01 -1.36 3.52
C LYS A 58 -1.14 -2.04 4.88
N VAL A 59 -1.14 -3.38 4.90
CA VAL A 59 -1.16 -4.17 6.14
C VAL A 59 0.11 -3.92 6.97
N GLU A 60 1.28 -4.09 6.37
CA GLU A 60 2.58 -3.93 7.06
C GLU A 60 2.74 -2.52 7.64
N TYR A 61 2.29 -1.49 6.91
CA TYR A 61 2.30 -0.12 7.41
C TYR A 61 1.37 0.07 8.62
N GLY A 62 0.18 -0.55 8.59
CA GLY A 62 -0.74 -0.54 9.73
C GLY A 62 -0.13 -1.18 10.97
N GLU A 63 0.47 -2.35 10.82
CA GLU A 63 1.15 -3.07 11.92
C GLU A 63 2.31 -2.24 12.50
N GLN A 64 3.12 -1.63 11.64
CA GLN A 64 4.22 -0.74 12.07
C GLN A 64 3.69 0.45 12.87
N TYR A 65 2.60 1.07 12.41
CA TYR A 65 1.98 2.21 13.08
C TYR A 65 1.48 1.84 14.47
N GLU A 66 0.77 0.70 14.59
CA GLU A 66 0.28 0.18 15.87
C GLU A 66 1.43 -0.16 16.83
N ALA A 67 2.47 -0.84 16.36
CA ALA A 67 3.64 -1.18 17.17
C ALA A 67 4.38 0.06 17.67
N SER A 68 4.48 1.09 16.82
CA SER A 68 5.08 2.38 17.19
C SER A 68 4.27 3.09 18.27
N GLY A 69 2.94 3.07 18.17
CA GLY A 69 2.04 3.60 19.20
C GLY A 69 2.16 2.85 20.53
N ALA A 70 2.22 1.52 20.49
CA ALA A 70 2.39 0.70 21.69
C ALA A 70 3.74 0.94 22.39
N LEU A 71 4.81 1.07 21.60
CA LEU A 71 6.14 1.40 22.12
C LEU A 71 6.15 2.77 22.81
N GLU A 72 5.56 3.78 22.18
CA GLU A 72 5.48 5.12 22.74
C GLU A 72 4.66 5.15 24.04
N GLN A 73 3.53 4.46 24.07
CA GLN A 73 2.72 4.33 25.29
C GLN A 73 3.50 3.64 26.43
N ALA A 74 4.25 2.58 26.12
CA ALA A 74 5.07 1.88 27.10
C ALA A 74 6.20 2.77 27.64
N ARG A 75 6.82 3.59 26.79
CA ARG A 75 7.83 4.58 27.19
C ARG A 75 7.26 5.63 28.13
N GLN A 76 6.10 6.19 27.80
CA GLN A 76 5.43 7.18 28.64
C GLN A 76 5.05 6.59 30.01
N THR A 77 4.54 5.35 30.01
CA THR A 77 4.20 4.64 31.25
C THR A 77 5.44 4.40 32.12
N ALA A 78 6.55 3.98 31.51
CA ALA A 78 7.82 3.79 32.23
C ALA A 78 8.37 5.12 32.77
N ALA A 79 8.33 6.20 31.98
CA ALA A 79 8.77 7.52 32.41
C ALA A 79 7.97 8.01 33.63
N GLN A 80 6.63 7.88 33.59
CA GLN A 80 5.76 8.21 34.72
C GLN A 80 6.09 7.36 35.96
N ALA A 81 6.35 6.06 35.80
CA ALA A 81 6.73 5.18 36.89
C ALA A 81 8.09 5.53 37.50
N TYR A 82 9.05 6.03 36.72
CA TYR A 82 10.33 6.53 37.23
C TYR A 82 10.19 7.91 37.91
N GLU A 83 9.24 8.74 37.48
CA GLU A 83 8.94 10.03 38.12
C GLU A 83 8.18 9.89 39.45
N LEU A 84 7.45 8.79 39.66
CA LEU A 84 6.69 8.47 40.88
C LEU A 84 7.37 7.34 41.69
N PRO A 85 8.00 7.53 42.88
CA PRO A 85 8.55 8.72 43.53
C PRO A 85 10.08 8.58 43.76
N SER A 86 10.88 9.36 43.04
CA SER A 86 12.23 9.74 43.50
C SER A 86 12.19 10.77 44.65
N LYS A 87 10.99 11.26 45.00
CA LYS A 87 10.72 11.92 46.29
C LYS A 87 10.38 10.87 47.35
N SER A 88 11.38 10.08 47.76
CA SER A 88 11.27 9.37 49.04
C SER A 88 11.48 10.38 50.19
N PRO A 89 10.72 10.26 51.30
CA PRO A 89 10.76 11.22 52.40
C PRO A 89 12.01 11.01 53.26
N GLU A 90 13.01 11.86 53.08
CA GLU A 90 14.06 12.12 54.08
C GLU A 90 14.04 13.64 54.29
N SER A 91 13.93 14.20 55.49
CA SER A 91 14.61 13.83 56.73
C SER A 91 13.88 14.35 57.97
N ARG A 92 14.10 13.59 59.06
CA ARG A 92 13.90 13.85 60.50
C ARG A 92 13.70 15.29 60.96
#